data_AF-A0A0P0SDZ7-F1
#
_entry.id   AF-A0A0P0SDZ7-F1
#
_cell.length_a   1.000
_cell.length_b   1.000
_cell.length_c   1.000
_cell.angle_alpha   90.00
_cell.angle_beta   90.00
_cell.angle_gamma   90.00
#
_symmetry.space_group_name_H-M   'P 1'
#
loop_
_entity.id
_entity.type
_entity.pdbx_description
1 polymer ?
#
loop_
_entity_poly.entity_id
_entity_poly.type
_entity_poly.pdbx_seq_one_letter_code
_entity_poly.pdbx_strand_id
1 'polypeptide(L)'
;MGGEIKVTFAAIEQAAADIDGARARILGQLDDLRGYLAPVVSGWTGDAATRYDEAQWRWDGSAADLTGTLQKIKVLVLDAGAGYRAVEADNAKRFTA
;
A
#
# COMPACT_ATOMS: atom_id res chain seq x y z
N MET A 1 31.88 3.39 0.24
CA MET A 1 30.72 3.07 1.09
C MET A 1 29.50 4.00 0.88
N GLY A 2 29.65 5.32 0.68
CA GLY A 2 28.48 6.21 0.48
C GLY A 2 27.64 6.02 -0.81
N GLY A 3 28.15 5.28 -1.81
CA GLY A 3 27.40 4.97 -3.04
C GLY A 3 26.34 3.90 -2.86
N GLU A 4 26.65 2.85 -2.11
CA GLU A 4 25.75 1.71 -1.85
C GLU A 4 24.52 2.15 -1.03
N ILE A 5 24.72 3.01 -0.04
CA ILE A 5 23.64 3.59 0.78
C ILE A 5 22.63 4.37 -0.07
N LYS A 6 23.12 5.18 -1.03
CA LYS A 6 22.25 5.95 -1.93
C LYS A 6 21.41 5.03 -2.83
N VAL A 7 22.01 3.93 -3.32
CA VAL A 7 21.30 2.93 -4.14
C VAL A 7 20.22 2.23 -3.32
N THR A 8 20.54 1.80 -2.09
CA THR A 8 19.56 1.14 -1.21
C THR A 8 18.41 2.08 -0.85
N PHE A 9 18.68 3.36 -0.59
CA PHE A 9 17.63 4.34 -0.29
C PHE A 9 16.72 4.61 -1.50
N ALA A 10 17.29 4.74 -2.70
CA ALA A 10 16.49 4.87 -3.92
C ALA A 10 15.60 3.63 -4.16
N ALA A 11 16.10 2.43 -3.87
CA ALA A 11 15.30 1.20 -3.95
C ALA A 11 14.15 1.18 -2.93
N ILE A 12 14.37 1.67 -1.72
CA ILE A 12 13.36 1.83 -0.66
C ILE A 12 12.25 2.80 -1.10
N GLU A 13 12.63 3.96 -1.65
CA GLU A 13 11.67 4.95 -2.17
C GLU A 13 10.85 4.38 -3.34
N GLN A 14 11.49 3.66 -4.25
CA GLN A 14 10.82 3.01 -5.37
C GLN A 14 9.81 1.96 -4.87
N ALA A 15 10.21 1.11 -3.92
CA ALA A 15 9.31 0.12 -3.34
C ALA A 15 8.08 0.76 -2.67
N ALA A 16 8.27 1.87 -1.96
CA ALA A 16 7.17 2.65 -1.38
C ALA A 16 6.22 3.23 -2.45
N ALA A 17 6.76 3.73 -3.55
CA ALA A 17 5.98 4.23 -4.68
C ALA A 17 5.20 3.11 -5.39
N ASP A 18 5.82 1.94 -5.56
CA ASP A 18 5.18 0.76 -6.17
C ASP A 18 4.01 0.26 -5.31
N ILE A 19 4.16 0.28 -3.98
CA ILE A 19 3.11 -0.03 -3.01
C ILE A 19 1.93 0.94 -3.15
N ASP A 20 2.20 2.26 -3.22
CA ASP A 20 1.16 3.27 -3.42
C ASP A 20 0.43 3.08 -4.76
N GLY A 21 1.18 2.75 -5.82
CA GLY A 21 0.62 2.47 -7.14
C GLY A 21 -0.25 1.22 -7.16
N ALA A 22 0.17 0.15 -6.49
CA ALA A 22 -0.64 -1.06 -6.34
C ALA A 22 -1.93 -0.79 -5.56
N ARG A 23 -1.85 -0.02 -4.48
CA ARG A 23 -3.02 0.44 -3.71
C ARG A 23 -4.02 1.18 -4.60
N ALA A 24 -3.54 2.16 -5.36
CA ALA A 24 -4.39 2.96 -6.24
C ALA A 24 -5.09 2.11 -7.30
N ARG A 25 -4.37 1.14 -7.89
CA ARG A 25 -4.94 0.20 -8.86
C ARG A 25 -6.06 -0.64 -8.27
N ILE A 26 -5.88 -1.19 -7.06
CA ILE A 26 -6.92 -2.00 -6.39
C ILE A 26 -8.17 -1.17 -6.11
N LEU A 27 -8.01 0.06 -5.60
CA LEU A 27 -9.14 0.94 -5.34
C LEU A 27 -9.88 1.32 -6.64
N GLY A 28 -9.15 1.61 -7.71
CA GLY A 28 -9.73 1.87 -9.02
C GLY A 28 -10.54 0.68 -9.56
N GLN A 29 -10.01 -0.54 -9.47
CA GLN A 29 -10.73 -1.75 -9.89
C GLN A 29 -12.02 -1.97 -9.10
N LEU A 30 -12.05 -1.63 -7.81
CA LEU A 30 -13.25 -1.71 -6.98
C LEU A 30 -14.28 -0.63 -7.35
N ASP A 31 -13.83 0.58 -7.65
CA ASP A 31 -14.70 1.65 -8.15
C ASP A 31 -15.31 1.29 -9.51
N ASP A 32 -14.51 0.74 -10.42
CA ASP A 32 -14.98 0.25 -11.72
C ASP A 32 -16.01 -0.86 -11.55
N LEU A 33 -15.75 -1.82 -10.66
CA LEU A 33 -16.70 -2.90 -10.35
C LEU A 33 -18.01 -2.35 -9.78
N ARG A 34 -17.95 -1.40 -8.84
CA ARG A 34 -19.14 -0.73 -8.30
C ARG A 34 -19.93 -0.02 -9.40
N GLY A 35 -19.26 0.73 -10.27
CA GLY A 35 -19.88 1.43 -11.38
C GLY A 35 -20.56 0.47 -12.37
N TYR A 36 -19.91 -0.66 -12.67
CA TYR A 36 -20.47 -1.70 -13.53
C TYR A 36 -21.71 -2.37 -12.92
N LEU A 37 -21.71 -2.60 -11.60
CA LEU A 37 -22.80 -3.26 -10.91
C LEU A 37 -23.99 -2.32 -10.64
N ALA A 38 -23.77 -1.01 -10.49
CA ALA A 38 -24.81 -0.05 -10.12
C ALA A 38 -26.12 -0.15 -10.94
N PRO A 39 -26.12 -0.30 -12.28
CA PRO A 39 -27.35 -0.43 -13.07
C PRO A 39 -28.09 -1.74 -12.78
N VAL A 40 -27.35 -2.82 -12.56
CA VAL A 40 -27.89 -4.17 -12.34
C VAL A 40 -28.46 -4.32 -10.92
N VAL A 41 -27.79 -3.73 -9.94
CA VAL A 41 -28.20 -3.68 -8.53
C VAL A 41 -29.53 -2.95 -8.37
N SER A 42 -29.80 -1.93 -9.19
CA SER A 42 -31.08 -1.20 -9.15
C SER A 42 -32.29 -2.09 -9.43
N GLY A 43 -32.10 -3.22 -10.12
CA GLY A 43 -33.13 -4.22 -10.38
C GLY A 43 -33.19 -5.38 -9.37
N TRP A 44 -32.27 -5.43 -8.40
CA TRP A 44 -32.23 -6.49 -7.38
C TRP A 44 -33.16 -6.13 -6.22
N THR A 45 -34.06 -7.05 -5.89
CA THR A 45 -35.01 -6.91 -4.78
C THR A 45 -34.94 -8.12 -3.86
N GLY A 46 -35.24 -7.94 -2.57
CA GLY A 46 -35.24 -9.02 -1.58
C GLY A 46 -33.83 -9.57 -1.34
N ASP A 47 -33.70 -10.91 -1.26
CA ASP A 47 -32.45 -11.62 -0.96
C ASP A 47 -31.25 -11.22 -1.84
N ALA A 48 -31.49 -10.86 -3.10
CA ALA A 48 -30.41 -10.46 -4.01
C ALA A 48 -29.76 -9.13 -3.60
N ALA A 49 -30.57 -8.18 -3.12
CA ALA A 49 -30.08 -6.89 -2.62
C ALA A 49 -29.26 -7.09 -1.34
N THR A 50 -29.76 -7.90 -0.39
CA THR A 50 -29.04 -8.21 0.85
C THR A 50 -27.69 -8.88 0.60
N ARG A 51 -27.63 -9.87 -0.30
CA ARG A 51 -26.38 -10.54 -0.66
C ARG A 51 -25.38 -9.59 -1.33
N TYR A 52 -25.87 -8.66 -2.13
CA TYR A 52 -25.02 -7.63 -2.71
C TYR A 52 -24.44 -6.72 -1.64
N ASP A 53 -25.26 -6.20 -0.73
CA ASP A 53 -24.81 -5.33 0.34
C ASP A 53 -23.74 -6.02 1.21
N GLU A 54 -23.93 -7.30 1.54
CA GLU A 54 -22.92 -8.12 2.23
C GLU A 54 -21.62 -8.26 1.44
N ALA A 55 -21.72 -8.54 0.13
CA ALA A 55 -20.56 -8.65 -0.74
C ALA A 55 -19.81 -7.31 -0.85
N GLN A 56 -20.57 -6.22 -0.94
CA GLN A 56 -20.09 -4.85 -1.02
C GLN A 56 -19.30 -4.47 0.24
N TRP A 57 -19.89 -4.75 1.40
CA TRP A 57 -19.23 -4.54 2.69
C TRP A 57 -17.95 -5.37 2.82
N ARG A 58 -17.99 -6.64 2.38
CA ARG A 58 -16.85 -7.55 2.50
C ARG A 58 -15.67 -7.11 1.63
N TRP A 59 -15.92 -6.73 0.38
CA TRP A 59 -14.82 -6.29 -0.48
C TRP A 59 -14.29 -4.92 -0.03
N ASP A 60 -15.12 -4.03 0.52
CA ASP A 60 -14.69 -2.72 1.00
C ASP A 60 -13.78 -2.87 2.23
N GLY A 61 -14.19 -3.72 3.17
CA GLY A 61 -13.37 -4.06 4.32
C GLY A 61 -12.05 -4.71 3.92
N SER A 62 -12.07 -5.64 2.95
CA SER A 62 -10.87 -6.31 2.46
C SER A 62 -9.90 -5.32 1.77
N ALA A 63 -10.45 -4.37 1.00
CA ALA A 63 -9.67 -3.32 0.36
C ALA A 63 -9.04 -2.41 1.41
N ALA A 64 -9.82 -1.95 2.38
CA ALA A 64 -9.34 -1.10 3.47
C ALA A 64 -8.20 -1.78 4.24
N ASP A 65 -8.37 -3.05 4.62
CA ASP A 65 -7.34 -3.81 5.34
C ASP A 65 -6.05 -3.99 4.52
N LEU A 66 -6.20 -4.35 3.24
CA LEU A 66 -5.05 -4.46 2.33
C LEU A 66 -4.33 -3.12 2.18
N THR A 67 -5.07 -2.03 1.97
CA THR A 67 -4.49 -0.69 1.84
C THR A 67 -3.78 -0.24 3.13
N GLY A 68 -4.34 -0.54 4.30
CA GLY A 68 -3.73 -0.25 5.59
C GLY A 68 -2.47 -1.08 5.83
N THR A 69 -2.47 -2.36 5.44
CA THR A 69 -1.29 -3.22 5.52
C THR A 69 -0.17 -2.71 4.61
N LEU A 70 -0.49 -2.32 3.38
CA LEU A 70 0.45 -1.71 2.44
C LEU A 70 1.06 -0.40 3.00
N GLN A 71 0.27 0.46 3.65
CA GLN A 71 0.79 1.65 4.32
C GLN A 71 1.74 1.31 5.47
N LYS A 72 1.42 0.30 6.29
CA LYS A 72 2.32 -0.16 7.36
C LYS A 72 3.65 -0.65 6.79
N ILE A 73 3.62 -1.43 5.71
CA ILE A 73 4.83 -1.91 5.02
C ILE A 73 5.66 -0.73 4.52
N LYS A 74 5.03 0.27 3.91
CA LYS A 74 5.71 1.49 3.46
C LYS A 74 6.43 2.21 4.60
N VAL A 75 5.77 2.38 5.76
CA VAL A 75 6.40 3.02 6.94
C VAL A 75 7.62 2.21 7.40
N LEU A 76 7.50 0.89 7.54
CA LEU A 76 8.62 0.02 7.94
C LEU A 76 9.81 0.11 6.98
N VAL A 77 9.54 0.19 5.68
CA VAL A 77 10.55 0.31 4.62
C VAL A 77 11.30 1.64 4.73
N LEU A 78 10.59 2.75 5.00
CA LEU A 78 11.21 4.06 5.23
C LEU A 78 12.01 4.12 6.53
N ASP A 79 11.47 3.57 7.62
CA ASP A 79 12.12 3.54 8.94
C ASP A 79 13.42 2.72 8.89
N ALA A 80 13.41 1.58 8.20
CA ALA A 80 14.61 0.79 7.97
C ALA A 80 15.70 1.61 7.25
N GLY A 81 15.33 2.37 6.22
CA GLY A 81 16.24 3.27 5.50
C GLY A 81 16.84 4.37 6.39
N ALA A 82 16.05 4.94 7.30
CA ALA A 82 16.53 5.93 8.27
C ALA A 82 17.51 5.31 9.28
N GLY A 83 17.21 4.11 9.78
CA GLY A 83 18.08 3.35 10.69
C GLY A 83 19.44 3.02 10.07
N TYR A 84 19.46 2.55 8.82
CA TYR A 84 20.71 2.30 8.09
C TYR A 84 21.59 3.54 7.97
N ARG A 85 21.00 4.72 7.67
CA ARG A 85 21.75 5.97 7.56
C ARG A 85 22.40 6.37 8.89
N ALA A 86 21.71 6.20 10.01
CA ALA A 86 22.23 6.53 11.34
C ALA A 86 23.41 5.64 11.71
N VAL A 87 23.26 4.31 11.55
CA VAL A 87 24.33 3.34 11.84
C VAL A 87 25.56 3.60 10.98
N GLU A 88 25.37 3.83 9.68
CA GLU A 88 26.48 4.09 8.77
C GLU A 88 27.16 5.45 9.03
N ALA A 89 26.41 6.49 9.40
CA ALA A 89 27.00 7.78 9.77
C ALA A 89 27.87 7.65 11.03
N ASP A 90 27.45 6.85 12.01
CA ASP A 90 28.21 6.60 13.23
C ASP A 90 29.43 5.70 12.98
N ASN A 91 29.30 4.68 12.12
CA ASN A 91 30.43 3.88 11.66
C ASN A 91 31.46 4.76 10.92
N ALA A 92 31.02 5.61 9.99
CA ALA A 92 31.89 6.51 9.24
C ALA A 92 32.69 7.43 10.17
N LYS A 93 32.04 8.03 11.19
CA LYS A 93 32.72 8.87 12.20
C LYS A 93 33.81 8.09 12.95
N ARG A 94 33.56 6.83 13.29
CA ARG A 94 34.50 5.96 14.01
C ARG A 94 35.72 5.57 13.18
N PHE A 95 35.59 5.48 11.86
CA PHE A 95 36.72 5.17 10.97
C PHE A 95 37.54 6.40 10.55
N THR A 96 37.03 7.61 10.82
CA THR A 96 37.71 8.88 10.53
C THR A 96 38.35 9.54 11.76
N ALA A 97 38.20 8.94 12.95
CA ALA A 97 38.84 9.36 14.20
C ALA A 97 40.03 8.44 14.51
#